data_AF-A0A0F9G7C2-F1
#
_entry.id   AF-A0A0F9G7C2-F1
#
_cell.length_a   1.000
_cell.length_b   1.000
_cell.length_c   1.000
_cell.angle_alpha   90.00
_cell.angle_beta   90.00
_cell.angle_gamma   90.00
#
_symmetry.space_group_name_H-M   'P 1'
#
loop_
_entity.id
_entity.type
_entity.pdbx_description
1 polymer ?
#
loop_
_entity_poly.entity_id
_entity_poly.type
_entity_poly.pdbx_seq_one_letter_code
_entity_poly.pdbx_strand_id
1 'polypeptide(L)'
;MTRFVLAALLSAGLVATAQAATVLTVTALDASGAEIVTDYAIEDLAALPQVELWTDNDYIDAVYEEHFERHRLSEVYVIERDFDGTRQPFMTFEHGNEHHDEEELHSLENEESEYRTQIEQIRRFAEDPSLEALLSQPVELCVEKTGVVLSVPIRSKGELVGIVAGMIPSENISELLERDNYANMVVMANQRGDFFACEDLPPKIEDWFKDQFAEQGVSRFFQSRKENFTVREYTSLWTPLEIPGRGRWFLAFMYDESAYMHGADGHAWGFLMERGIPALVLLLGGAMFLVCGNLAGKLATQDEIQELNDQLEQRVTQRTAELQESRATLWQLNDQLSATATDIRTLMKDVVENGRFTGRFVNRSLLRCWEVKNCNRETCPAYRREDNLRCWEIAG
;
A
#
# COMPACT_ATOMS: atom_id res chain seq x y z
N MET A 1 9.07 -1.27 14.62
CA MET A 1 9.53 -0.11 13.83
C MET A 1 10.87 0.31 14.41
N THR A 2 11.95 -0.13 13.78
CA THR A 2 13.32 0.22 14.14
C THR A 2 13.77 1.24 13.09
N ARG A 3 13.96 2.50 13.49
CA ARG A 3 14.42 3.56 12.58
C ARG A 3 15.92 3.37 12.33
N PHE A 4 16.33 3.15 11.08
CA PHE A 4 17.72 3.31 10.68
C PHE A 4 17.94 4.78 10.28
N VAL A 5 18.82 5.47 10.98
CA VAL A 5 19.30 6.80 10.58
C VAL A 5 20.72 6.62 10.09
N LEU A 6 20.92 6.69 8.77
CA LEU A 6 22.25 6.68 8.16
C LEU A 6 22.68 8.14 7.95
N ALA A 7 23.59 8.65 8.78
CA ALA A 7 24.17 9.98 8.61
C ALA A 7 25.50 9.87 7.85
N ALA A 8 25.54 10.27 6.58
CA ALA A 8 26.76 10.36 5.79
C ALA A 8 27.39 11.75 5.94
N LEU A 9 28.49 11.85 6.71
CA LEU A 9 29.30 13.07 6.80
C LEU A 9 30.49 12.97 5.83
N LEU A 10 30.37 13.63 4.68
CA LEU A 10 31.47 13.80 3.72
C LEU A 10 32.37 14.96 4.15
N SER A 11 33.42 14.68 4.93
CA SER A 11 34.49 15.65 5.19
C SER A 11 35.69 15.38 4.28
N ALA A 12 35.79 16.11 3.16
CA ALA A 12 36.93 16.04 2.25
C ALA A 12 38.11 16.87 2.78
N GLY A 13 39.04 16.21 3.49
CA GLY A 13 40.34 16.77 3.85
C GLY A 13 41.44 16.26 2.92
N LEU A 14 41.88 17.08 1.96
CA LEU A 14 43.04 16.78 1.12
C LEU A 14 44.33 16.88 1.95
N VAL A 15 44.92 15.74 2.33
CA VAL A 15 46.35 15.64 2.64
C VAL A 15 46.94 14.39 1.99
N ALA A 16 47.82 14.61 1.03
CA ALA A 16 48.54 13.59 0.29
C ALA A 16 49.67 12.99 1.16
N THR A 17 49.46 11.78 1.67
CA THR A 17 50.55 10.83 1.95
C THR A 17 50.05 9.42 1.71
N ALA A 18 50.84 8.63 0.97
CA ALA A 18 50.53 7.25 0.58
C ALA A 18 50.47 6.31 1.81
N GLN A 19 49.30 6.24 2.42
CA GLN A 19 48.79 5.10 3.19
C GLN A 19 47.35 4.92 2.73
N ALA A 20 46.89 3.68 2.57
CA ALA A 20 45.57 3.34 2.04
C ALA A 20 44.51 4.27 2.64
N ALA A 21 44.02 5.21 1.84
CA ALA A 21 43.09 6.21 2.31
C ALA A 21 41.74 5.50 2.50
N THR A 22 41.31 5.37 3.74
CA THR A 22 39.92 5.09 4.05
C THR A 22 39.05 6.13 3.35
N VAL A 23 38.15 5.70 2.48
CA VAL A 23 37.38 6.62 1.62
C VAL A 23 35.93 6.73 2.07
N LEU A 24 35.41 5.71 2.75
CA LEU A 24 34.07 5.73 3.30
C LEU A 24 34.04 5.03 4.65
N THR A 25 33.64 5.76 5.68
CA THR A 25 33.34 5.21 7.00
C THR A 25 31.83 5.13 7.14
N VAL A 26 31.28 3.91 7.12
CA VAL A 26 29.85 3.67 7.33
C VAL A 26 29.63 3.41 8.80
N THR A 27 28.70 4.17 9.38
CA THR A 27 28.33 4.04 10.78
C THR A 27 26.91 3.51 10.87
N ALA A 28 26.75 2.32 11.42
CA ALA A 28 25.46 1.65 11.58
C ALA A 28 25.22 1.35 13.06
N LEU A 29 23.96 1.30 13.48
CA LEU A 29 23.61 0.82 14.82
C LEU A 29 23.28 -0.67 14.73
N ASP A 30 23.90 -1.47 15.58
CA ASP A 30 23.54 -2.88 15.70
C ASP A 30 22.23 -3.07 16.47
N ALA A 31 21.79 -4.32 16.61
CA ALA A 31 20.56 -4.64 17.33
C ALA A 31 20.56 -4.23 18.81
N SER A 32 21.72 -3.90 19.40
CA SER A 32 21.86 -3.39 20.76
C SER A 32 21.89 -1.85 20.83
N GLY A 33 21.85 -1.17 19.67
CA GLY A 33 22.06 0.27 19.56
C GLY A 33 23.53 0.66 19.72
N ALA A 34 24.46 -0.28 19.63
CA ALA A 34 25.88 0.02 19.62
C ALA A 34 26.32 0.42 18.21
N GLU A 35 27.18 1.43 18.16
CA GLU A 35 27.70 2.00 16.91
C GLU A 35 28.76 1.06 16.31
N ILE A 36 28.44 0.45 15.17
CA ILE A 36 29.37 -0.29 14.33
C ILE A 36 29.90 0.68 13.28
N VAL A 37 31.18 0.99 13.39
CA VAL A 37 31.92 1.80 12.41
C VAL A 37 32.69 0.84 11.50
N THR A 38 32.40 0.88 10.20
CA THR A 38 33.08 0.05 9.20
C THR A 38 33.75 0.96 8.17
N ASP A 39 35.06 0.78 8.05
CA ASP A 39 35.90 1.53 7.12
C ASP A 39 36.09 0.73 5.82
N TYR A 40 35.77 1.36 4.69
CA TYR A 40 35.93 0.76 3.37
C TYR A 40 37.06 1.46 2.60
N ALA A 41 37.93 0.64 1.98
CA ALA A 41 38.87 1.12 0.97
C ALA A 41 38.15 1.25 -0.40
N ILE A 42 38.67 2.10 -1.29
CA ILE A 42 38.13 2.29 -2.65
C ILE A 42 37.98 0.96 -3.41
N GLU A 43 38.91 0.04 -3.21
CA GLU A 43 38.95 -1.25 -3.89
C GLU A 43 37.80 -2.17 -3.44
N ASP A 44 37.40 -2.07 -2.18
CA ASP A 44 36.28 -2.84 -1.61
C ASP A 44 34.93 -2.30 -2.10
N LEU A 45 34.82 -0.99 -2.30
CA LEU A 45 33.60 -0.34 -2.80
C LEU A 45 33.23 -0.80 -4.23
N ALA A 46 34.22 -1.15 -5.06
CA ALA A 46 33.99 -1.66 -6.42
C ALA A 46 33.53 -3.13 -6.47
N ALA A 47 33.74 -3.89 -5.38
CA ALA A 47 33.38 -5.29 -5.27
C ALA A 47 32.04 -5.52 -4.54
N LEU A 48 31.49 -4.48 -3.90
CA LEU A 48 30.15 -4.54 -3.34
C LEU A 48 29.14 -4.73 -4.47
N PRO A 49 28.17 -5.65 -4.33
CA PRO A 49 27.04 -5.67 -5.25
C PRO A 49 26.43 -4.27 -5.30
N GLN A 50 26.13 -3.78 -6.49
CA GLN A 50 25.33 -2.56 -6.64
C GLN A 50 23.94 -2.86 -6.13
N VAL A 51 23.79 -2.76 -4.80
CA VAL A 51 22.51 -2.73 -4.13
C VAL A 51 22.08 -1.29 -4.31
N GLU A 52 21.15 -1.07 -5.23
CA GLU A 52 20.33 0.15 -5.15
C GLU A 52 19.74 0.14 -3.74
N LEU A 53 20.14 1.12 -2.94
CA LEU A 53 19.55 1.36 -1.64
C LEU A 53 18.25 2.09 -1.91
N TRP A 54 17.18 1.32 -2.05
CA TRP A 54 15.83 1.86 -2.02
C TRP A 54 15.61 2.35 -0.59
N THR A 55 15.47 3.65 -0.43
CA THR A 55 14.92 4.20 0.81
C THR A 55 13.48 3.70 0.96
N ASP A 56 12.96 3.67 2.19
CA ASP A 56 11.57 3.26 2.44
C ASP A 56 10.56 4.10 1.61
N ASN A 57 10.97 5.31 1.17
CA ASN A 57 10.18 6.16 0.28
C ASN A 57 10.19 5.67 -1.18
N ASP A 58 11.34 5.27 -1.73
CA ASP A 58 11.46 4.86 -3.15
C ASP A 58 10.55 3.66 -3.50
N TYR A 59 10.35 2.74 -2.54
CA TYR A 59 9.43 1.61 -2.73
C TYR A 59 7.97 2.06 -2.75
N ILE A 60 7.59 3.00 -1.87
CA ILE A 60 6.22 3.52 -1.81
C ILE A 60 5.94 4.35 -3.07
N ASP A 61 6.90 5.14 -3.53
CA ASP A 61 6.80 5.91 -4.77
C ASP A 61 6.63 5.00 -5.99
N ALA A 62 7.39 3.91 -6.09
CA ALA A 62 7.21 2.94 -7.19
C ALA A 62 5.85 2.22 -7.16
N VAL A 63 5.35 1.89 -5.96
CA VAL A 63 4.00 1.33 -5.79
C VAL A 63 2.96 2.38 -6.19
N TYR A 64 3.15 3.64 -5.80
CA TYR A 64 2.28 4.74 -6.19
C TYR A 64 2.26 4.95 -7.70
N GLU A 65 3.41 4.98 -8.38
CA GLU A 65 3.52 5.12 -9.83
C GLU A 65 2.80 3.98 -10.59
N GLU A 66 2.97 2.72 -10.15
CA GLU A 66 2.24 1.60 -10.75
C GLU A 66 0.71 1.74 -10.55
N HIS A 67 0.29 2.23 -9.39
CA HIS A 67 -1.12 2.47 -9.09
C HIS A 67 -1.68 3.72 -9.78
N PHE A 68 -0.86 4.74 -10.04
CA PHE A 68 -1.24 5.92 -10.80
C PHE A 68 -1.67 5.52 -12.22
N GLU A 69 -0.84 4.76 -12.94
CA GLU A 69 -1.16 4.32 -14.30
C GLU A 69 -2.47 3.51 -14.36
N ARG A 70 -2.77 2.75 -13.31
CA ARG A 70 -3.96 1.87 -13.26
C ARG A 70 -5.23 2.56 -12.75
N HIS A 71 -5.10 3.44 -11.77
CA HIS A 71 -6.24 4.00 -11.04
C HIS A 71 -6.48 5.48 -11.32
N ARG A 72 -5.54 6.15 -12.00
CA ARG A 72 -5.62 7.55 -12.41
C ARG A 72 -5.98 8.46 -11.22
N LEU A 73 -5.34 8.21 -10.08
CA LEU A 73 -5.45 9.08 -8.90
C LEU A 73 -4.54 10.28 -9.14
N SER A 74 -5.00 11.51 -8.98
CA SER A 74 -4.08 12.66 -9.08
C SER A 74 -3.10 12.68 -7.91
N GLU A 75 -3.60 12.33 -6.72
CA GLU A 75 -2.84 12.40 -5.47
C GLU A 75 -3.29 11.30 -4.51
N VAL A 76 -2.39 10.90 -3.60
CA VAL A 76 -2.68 9.99 -2.49
C VAL A 76 -2.10 10.56 -1.19
N TYR A 77 -2.96 10.71 -0.17
CA TYR A 77 -2.57 11.13 1.16
C TYR A 77 -2.65 9.98 2.17
N VAL A 78 -1.66 9.93 3.06
CA VAL A 78 -1.71 9.12 4.29
C VAL A 78 -1.99 10.06 5.44
N ILE A 79 -3.12 9.86 6.12
CA ILE A 79 -3.66 10.81 7.09
C ILE A 79 -3.86 10.13 8.43
N GLU A 80 -3.31 10.70 9.49
CA GLU A 80 -3.46 10.19 10.86
C GLU A 80 -4.89 10.38 11.38
N ARG A 81 -5.33 9.53 12.30
CA ARG A 81 -6.69 9.58 12.86
C ARG A 81 -7.03 10.90 13.57
N ASP A 82 -6.05 11.59 14.13
CA ASP A 82 -6.22 12.85 14.85
C ASP A 82 -6.01 14.08 13.96
N PHE A 83 -6.00 13.89 12.64
CA PHE A 83 -5.93 14.98 11.68
C PHE A 83 -7.09 15.96 11.85
N ASP A 84 -6.73 17.23 12.00
CA ASP A 84 -7.66 18.34 12.25
C ASP A 84 -7.66 19.39 11.12
N GLY A 85 -6.91 19.13 10.04
CA GLY A 85 -6.78 20.02 8.89
C GLY A 85 -5.91 21.27 9.15
N THR A 86 -5.24 21.38 10.30
CA THR A 86 -4.35 22.51 10.60
C THR A 86 -2.89 22.26 10.23
N ARG A 87 -2.57 21.02 9.89
CA ARG A 87 -1.26 20.54 9.45
C ARG A 87 -1.43 19.76 8.15
N GLN A 88 -0.35 19.64 7.38
CA GLN A 88 -0.34 18.77 6.21
C GLN A 88 -0.52 17.29 6.60
N PRO A 89 -1.02 16.44 5.68
CA PRO A 89 -1.02 14.99 5.80
C PRO A 89 0.35 14.43 6.21
N PHE A 90 0.36 13.21 6.75
CA PHE A 90 1.60 12.58 7.18
C PHE A 90 2.52 12.27 5.99
N MET A 91 1.94 11.86 4.87
CA MET A 91 2.63 11.66 3.59
C MET A 91 1.69 12.04 2.45
N THR A 92 2.27 12.62 1.41
CA THR A 92 1.59 13.01 0.17
C THR A 92 2.37 12.45 -1.00
N PHE A 93 1.65 11.86 -1.96
CA PHE A 93 2.19 11.34 -3.21
C PHE A 93 1.42 11.98 -4.37
N GLU A 94 2.13 12.64 -5.27
CA GLU A 94 1.58 13.40 -6.39
C GLU A 94 2.22 12.95 -7.70
N HIS A 95 1.41 12.94 -8.76
CA HIS A 95 1.90 12.65 -10.09
C HIS A 95 1.76 13.87 -11.01
N GLY A 96 2.87 14.27 -11.64
CA GLY A 96 2.82 15.02 -12.90
C GLY A 96 2.93 16.55 -12.84
N ASN A 97 3.36 17.17 -11.74
CA ASN A 97 3.62 18.61 -11.72
C ASN A 97 5.13 18.93 -11.78
N GLU A 98 5.82 18.49 -12.84
CA GLU A 98 7.25 18.81 -13.07
C GLU A 98 7.56 20.32 -13.18
N HIS A 99 6.55 21.21 -13.12
CA HIS A 99 6.67 22.64 -13.41
C HIS A 99 6.20 23.58 -12.29
N HIS A 100 5.72 23.06 -11.16
CA HIS A 100 5.33 23.87 -10.01
C HIS A 100 6.15 23.45 -8.78
N ASP A 101 6.64 24.43 -8.01
CA ASP A 101 7.27 24.15 -6.72
C ASP A 101 6.19 23.57 -5.78
N GLU A 102 6.47 22.43 -5.12
CA GLU A 102 5.54 21.74 -4.21
C GLU A 102 4.93 22.69 -3.14
N GLU A 103 5.70 23.67 -2.68
CA GLU A 103 5.22 24.66 -1.70
C GLU A 103 4.16 25.63 -2.25
N GLU A 104 4.05 25.79 -3.57
CA GLU A 104 3.10 26.72 -4.22
C GLU A 104 1.71 26.08 -4.43
N LEU A 105 1.65 24.76 -4.61
CA LEU A 105 0.41 24.02 -4.82
C LEU A 105 -0.33 23.75 -3.49
N HIS A 106 0.40 23.41 -2.44
CA HIS A 106 -0.17 22.92 -1.18
C HIS A 106 -0.31 24.00 -0.12
N SER A 107 -1.25 24.94 -0.31
CA SER A 107 -1.63 25.88 0.74
C SER A 107 -2.82 25.35 1.55
N LEU A 108 -2.75 25.48 2.88
CA LEU A 108 -3.84 25.08 3.79
C LEU A 108 -5.19 25.75 3.44
N GLU A 109 -5.15 26.94 2.82
CA GLU A 109 -6.36 27.64 2.38
C GLU A 109 -6.97 26.99 1.13
N ASN A 110 -6.15 26.58 0.16
CA ASN A 110 -6.63 25.91 -1.06
C ASN A 110 -7.21 24.52 -0.77
N GLU A 111 -6.70 23.85 0.27
CA GLU A 111 -7.08 22.47 0.61
C GLU A 111 -8.20 22.35 1.63
N GLU A 112 -8.75 23.46 2.12
CA GLU A 112 -9.74 23.46 3.21
C GLU A 112 -10.95 22.55 2.92
N SER A 113 -11.45 22.57 1.69
CA SER A 113 -12.60 21.75 1.27
C SER A 113 -12.27 20.25 1.27
N GLU A 114 -11.06 19.90 0.84
CA GLU A 114 -10.58 18.53 0.79
C GLU A 114 -10.28 18.00 2.19
N TYR A 115 -9.60 18.78 3.03
CA TYR A 115 -9.31 18.40 4.42
C TYR A 115 -10.58 18.21 5.22
N ARG A 116 -11.57 19.10 5.06
CA ARG A 116 -12.89 18.93 5.70
C ARG A 116 -13.55 17.61 5.31
N THR A 117 -13.38 17.18 4.05
CA THR A 117 -13.86 15.89 3.56
C THR A 117 -13.16 14.72 4.25
N GLN A 118 -11.83 14.78 4.33
CA GLN A 118 -11.02 13.74 4.95
C GLN A 118 -11.29 13.62 6.46
N ILE A 119 -11.43 14.75 7.18
CA ILE A 119 -11.81 14.79 8.60
C ILE A 119 -13.17 14.12 8.81
N GLU A 120 -14.16 14.42 7.97
CA GLU A 120 -15.47 13.79 8.04
C GLU A 120 -15.39 12.28 7.75
N GLN A 121 -14.58 11.85 6.79
CA GLN A 121 -14.38 10.43 6.49
C GLN A 121 -13.70 9.70 7.66
N ILE A 122 -12.68 10.28 8.29
CA ILE A 122 -12.04 9.76 9.51
C ILE A 122 -13.09 9.58 10.62
N ARG A 123 -13.92 10.61 10.85
CA ARG A 123 -15.00 10.55 11.85
C ARG A 123 -15.94 9.38 11.57
N ARG A 124 -16.38 9.21 10.32
CA ARG A 124 -17.27 8.12 9.91
C ARG A 124 -16.63 6.74 10.08
N PHE A 125 -15.36 6.56 9.76
CA PHE A 125 -14.65 5.30 10.00
C PHE A 125 -14.42 4.98 11.48
N ALA A 126 -14.33 6.01 12.32
CA ALA A 126 -14.26 5.85 13.76
C ALA A 126 -15.63 5.49 14.36
N GLU A 127 -16.72 6.04 13.82
CA GLU A 127 -18.10 5.75 14.24
C GLU A 127 -18.58 4.37 13.79
N ASP A 128 -18.20 3.94 12.58
CA ASP A 128 -18.58 2.64 12.02
C ASP A 128 -17.33 1.83 11.59
N PRO A 129 -16.85 0.91 12.45
CA PRO A 129 -15.72 0.05 12.14
C PRO A 129 -15.93 -0.91 10.97
N SER A 130 -17.17 -1.13 10.53
CA SER A 130 -17.50 -2.04 9.42
C SER A 130 -17.32 -1.42 8.03
N LEU A 131 -17.14 -0.10 7.96
CA LEU A 131 -16.88 0.58 6.69
C LEU A 131 -15.50 0.22 6.16
N GLU A 132 -15.46 -0.35 4.96
CA GLU A 132 -14.22 -0.72 4.25
C GLU A 132 -13.68 0.42 3.38
N ALA A 133 -14.55 1.29 2.89
CA ALA A 133 -14.18 2.46 2.08
C ALA A 133 -15.25 3.55 2.14
N LEU A 134 -14.84 4.78 1.84
CA LEU A 134 -15.71 5.94 1.69
C LEU A 134 -15.27 6.76 0.50
N LEU A 135 -16.14 6.98 -0.47
CA LEU A 135 -15.93 8.01 -1.49
C LEU A 135 -16.32 9.39 -0.89
N SER A 136 -15.97 10.52 -1.51
CA SER A 136 -16.45 11.87 -1.15
C SER A 136 -17.39 12.45 -2.22
N GLN A 137 -18.23 13.42 -1.84
CA GLN A 137 -19.01 14.13 -2.86
C GLN A 137 -18.03 14.87 -3.78
N PRO A 138 -18.45 15.34 -4.96
CA PRO A 138 -17.64 16.27 -5.72
C PRO A 138 -17.18 17.41 -4.83
N VAL A 139 -15.86 17.59 -4.74
CA VAL A 139 -15.19 18.64 -3.98
C VAL A 139 -14.09 19.24 -4.84
N GLU A 140 -13.75 20.49 -4.55
CA GLU A 140 -12.53 21.12 -5.06
C GLU A 140 -11.33 20.39 -4.45
N LEU A 141 -10.47 19.88 -5.34
CA LEU A 141 -9.21 19.23 -5.02
C LEU A 141 -8.09 20.29 -5.06
N CYS A 142 -7.02 20.05 -4.33
CA CYS A 142 -5.75 20.81 -4.35
C CYS A 142 -5.26 21.26 -5.75
N VAL A 143 -5.48 20.45 -6.79
CA VAL A 143 -5.09 20.73 -8.18
C VAL A 143 -6.04 21.67 -8.95
N GLU A 144 -6.84 22.48 -8.25
CA GLU A 144 -7.88 23.36 -8.82
C GLU A 144 -8.92 22.63 -9.69
N LYS A 145 -9.06 21.31 -9.50
CA LYS A 145 -10.04 20.48 -10.21
C LYS A 145 -11.16 20.06 -9.26
N THR A 146 -12.36 19.90 -9.80
CA THR A 146 -13.41 19.21 -9.06
C THR A 146 -13.20 17.70 -9.18
N GLY A 147 -13.33 16.97 -8.09
CA GLY A 147 -13.21 15.51 -8.08
C GLY A 147 -13.78 14.87 -6.83
N VAL A 148 -13.44 13.62 -6.58
CA VAL A 148 -13.87 12.88 -5.40
C VAL A 148 -12.67 12.28 -4.67
N VAL A 149 -12.78 12.18 -3.36
CA VAL A 149 -11.78 11.60 -2.47
C VAL A 149 -12.24 10.21 -2.08
N LEU A 150 -11.51 9.19 -2.52
CA LEU A 150 -11.69 7.81 -2.10
C LEU A 150 -10.81 7.52 -0.89
N SER A 151 -11.40 7.24 0.26
CA SER A 151 -10.68 6.93 1.49
C SER A 151 -10.87 5.48 1.91
N VAL A 152 -9.79 4.87 2.39
CA VAL A 152 -9.72 3.52 2.94
C VAL A 152 -9.14 3.61 4.35
N PRO A 153 -9.75 2.97 5.37
CA PRO A 153 -9.27 3.07 6.75
C PRO A 153 -8.07 2.16 6.99
N ILE A 154 -7.04 2.70 7.64
CA ILE A 154 -5.92 1.92 8.17
C ILE A 154 -6.25 1.54 9.61
N ARG A 155 -6.31 0.24 9.89
CA ARG A 155 -6.59 -0.27 11.24
C ARG A 155 -5.43 -1.09 11.79
N SER A 156 -5.17 -0.93 13.08
CA SER A 156 -4.24 -1.77 13.84
C SER A 156 -4.98 -2.39 15.00
N LYS A 157 -5.05 -3.72 15.05
CA LYS A 157 -5.81 -4.47 16.07
C LYS A 157 -7.28 -4.05 16.15
N GLY A 158 -7.88 -3.71 15.01
CA GLY A 158 -9.28 -3.26 14.90
C GLY A 158 -9.50 -1.78 15.19
N GLU A 159 -8.53 -1.08 15.76
CA GLU A 159 -8.62 0.37 16.00
C GLU A 159 -8.20 1.16 14.76
N LEU A 160 -8.94 2.23 14.44
CA LEU A 160 -8.56 3.17 13.40
C LEU A 160 -7.27 3.90 13.81
N VAL A 161 -6.26 3.84 12.94
CA VAL A 161 -4.98 4.55 13.10
C VAL A 161 -4.92 5.76 12.17
N GLY A 162 -5.57 5.68 11.01
CA GLY A 162 -5.60 6.72 10.01
C GLY A 162 -6.40 6.28 8.78
N ILE A 163 -6.27 7.03 7.69
CA ILE A 163 -6.83 6.68 6.39
C ILE A 163 -5.77 6.84 5.30
N VAL A 164 -5.93 6.11 4.20
CA VAL A 164 -5.33 6.45 2.91
C VAL A 164 -6.42 7.09 2.06
N ALA A 165 -6.20 8.28 1.54
CA ALA A 165 -7.15 9.02 0.70
C ALA A 165 -6.56 9.22 -0.69
N GLY A 166 -7.26 8.79 -1.73
CA GLY A 166 -6.89 9.00 -3.12
C GLY A 166 -7.84 9.99 -3.80
N MET A 167 -7.28 10.95 -4.53
CA MET A 167 -8.01 12.01 -5.20
C MET A 167 -8.28 11.61 -6.65
N ILE A 168 -9.54 11.63 -7.05
CA ILE A 168 -9.99 11.24 -8.39
C ILE A 168 -10.61 12.48 -9.04
N PRO A 169 -9.87 13.18 -9.91
CA PRO A 169 -10.42 14.28 -10.70
C PRO A 169 -11.66 13.83 -11.49
N SER A 170 -12.64 14.73 -11.63
CA SER A 170 -13.88 14.41 -12.34
C SER A 170 -13.61 14.12 -13.82
N GLU A 171 -12.61 14.76 -14.42
CA GLU A 171 -12.12 14.47 -15.78
C GLU A 171 -11.73 12.99 -15.95
N ASN A 172 -11.03 12.39 -14.99
CA ASN A 172 -10.63 10.98 -15.07
C ASN A 172 -11.87 10.06 -15.02
N ILE A 173 -12.90 10.45 -14.27
CA ILE A 173 -14.18 9.74 -14.27
C ILE A 173 -14.87 9.94 -15.63
N SER A 174 -14.95 11.16 -16.13
CA SER A 174 -15.56 11.50 -17.43
C SER A 174 -14.92 10.74 -18.59
N GLU A 175 -13.60 10.64 -18.63
CA GLU A 175 -12.86 9.87 -19.63
C GLU A 175 -13.18 8.37 -19.56
N LEU A 176 -13.34 7.81 -18.34
CA LEU A 176 -13.77 6.41 -18.19
C LEU A 176 -15.24 6.18 -18.60
N LEU A 177 -16.06 7.22 -18.54
CA LEU A 177 -17.45 7.19 -18.99
C LEU A 177 -17.58 7.42 -20.51
N GLU A 178 -16.54 7.93 -21.15
CA GLU A 178 -16.46 8.07 -22.60
C GLU A 178 -16.13 6.72 -23.25
N ARG A 179 -16.87 6.35 -24.31
CA ARG A 179 -16.66 5.08 -25.01
C ARG A 179 -16.62 5.26 -26.51
N ASP A 180 -15.41 5.29 -27.07
CA ASP A 180 -14.97 5.10 -28.48
C ASP A 180 -15.66 5.94 -29.58
N ASN A 181 -16.91 6.39 -29.42
CA ASN A 181 -17.71 7.21 -30.34
C ASN A 181 -18.89 7.89 -29.60
N TYR A 182 -19.22 9.12 -30.01
CA TYR A 182 -20.39 9.93 -29.60
C TYR A 182 -21.75 9.20 -29.55
N ALA A 183 -21.84 8.02 -30.17
CA ALA A 183 -23.05 7.21 -30.19
C ALA A 183 -23.29 6.46 -28.87
N ASN A 184 -22.33 6.39 -27.96
CA ASN A 184 -22.49 5.80 -26.63
C ASN A 184 -21.99 6.75 -25.55
N MET A 185 -22.82 6.98 -24.55
CA MET A 185 -22.52 7.87 -23.44
C MET A 185 -22.90 7.20 -22.13
N VAL A 186 -22.19 7.53 -21.06
CA VAL A 186 -22.52 7.04 -19.73
C VAL A 186 -22.70 8.21 -18.79
N VAL A 187 -23.78 8.13 -18.03
CA VAL A 187 -24.14 9.05 -16.96
C VAL A 187 -24.08 8.29 -15.65
N MET A 188 -23.48 8.88 -14.63
CA MET A 188 -23.46 8.36 -13.28
C MET A 188 -24.04 9.39 -12.31
N ALA A 189 -25.02 8.99 -11.49
CA ALA A 189 -25.65 9.88 -10.52
C ALA A 189 -25.82 9.22 -9.15
N ASN A 190 -25.64 9.98 -8.08
CA ASN A 190 -25.90 9.50 -6.73
C ASN A 190 -27.30 9.90 -6.23
N GLN A 191 -27.75 9.35 -5.09
CA GLN A 191 -29.09 9.64 -4.57
C GLN A 191 -29.35 11.13 -4.26
N ARG A 192 -28.31 11.94 -4.09
CA ARG A 192 -28.39 13.36 -3.73
C ARG A 192 -28.50 14.26 -4.96
N GLY A 193 -28.28 13.74 -6.17
CA GLY A 193 -28.30 14.52 -7.40
C GLY A 193 -26.93 14.91 -7.93
N ASP A 194 -25.84 14.54 -7.25
CA ASP A 194 -24.51 14.73 -7.82
C ASP A 194 -24.36 13.80 -9.03
N PHE A 195 -23.73 14.31 -10.08
CA PHE A 195 -23.76 13.72 -11.41
C PHE A 195 -22.40 13.85 -12.10
N PHE A 196 -21.96 12.76 -12.73
CA PHE A 196 -20.83 12.71 -13.65
C PHE A 196 -21.33 12.24 -15.02
N ALA A 197 -20.75 12.81 -16.07
CA ALA A 197 -20.99 12.40 -17.44
C ALA A 197 -19.70 12.43 -18.24
N CYS A 198 -19.71 11.79 -19.41
CA CYS A 198 -18.68 11.99 -20.41
C CYS A 198 -18.64 13.46 -20.85
N GLU A 199 -17.45 13.94 -21.23
CA GLU A 199 -17.23 15.35 -21.63
C GLU A 199 -18.10 15.74 -22.83
N ASP A 200 -18.32 14.79 -23.74
CA ASP A 200 -19.11 14.97 -24.94
C ASP A 200 -20.64 14.90 -24.73
N LEU A 201 -21.12 14.81 -23.48
CA LEU A 201 -22.54 14.77 -23.21
C LEU A 201 -23.20 16.07 -23.70
N PRO A 202 -24.20 16.03 -24.61
CA PRO A 202 -24.84 17.25 -25.07
C PRO A 202 -25.46 18.01 -23.89
N PRO A 203 -25.24 19.34 -23.74
CA PRO A 203 -25.72 20.10 -22.58
C PRO A 203 -27.22 19.96 -22.33
N LYS A 204 -27.99 19.78 -23.41
CA LYS A 204 -29.43 19.58 -23.36
C LYS A 204 -29.89 18.24 -22.77
N ILE A 205 -29.03 17.23 -22.79
CA ILE A 205 -29.25 15.92 -22.14
C ILE A 205 -28.87 16.03 -20.67
N GLU A 206 -27.76 16.69 -20.37
CA GLU A 206 -27.34 16.99 -19.00
C GLU A 206 -28.41 17.79 -18.23
N ASP A 207 -28.88 18.89 -18.81
CA ASP A 207 -29.97 19.72 -18.25
C ASP A 207 -31.23 18.89 -18.02
N TRP A 208 -31.55 17.98 -18.95
CA TRP A 208 -32.72 17.10 -18.81
C TRP A 208 -32.59 16.18 -17.59
N PHE A 209 -31.42 15.57 -17.35
CA PHE A 209 -31.20 14.76 -16.15
C PHE A 209 -31.29 15.61 -14.89
N LYS A 210 -30.64 16.78 -14.87
CA LYS A 210 -30.69 17.71 -13.73
C LYS A 210 -32.13 18.10 -13.39
N ASP A 211 -32.94 18.45 -14.38
CA ASP A 211 -34.36 18.78 -14.20
C ASP A 211 -35.16 17.59 -13.66
N GLN A 212 -34.99 16.40 -14.25
CA GLN A 212 -35.68 15.19 -13.80
C GLN A 212 -35.30 14.80 -12.36
N PHE A 213 -34.02 14.95 -12.01
CA PHE A 213 -33.52 14.67 -10.67
C PHE A 213 -34.02 15.69 -9.65
N ALA A 214 -34.07 16.97 -10.01
CA ALA A 214 -34.61 18.02 -9.16
C ALA A 214 -36.12 17.85 -8.90
N GLU A 215 -36.88 17.43 -9.92
CA GLU A 215 -38.33 17.23 -9.82
C GLU A 215 -38.71 16.00 -8.99
N GLN A 216 -38.05 14.86 -9.23
CA GLN A 216 -38.50 13.57 -8.71
C GLN A 216 -37.60 12.99 -7.62
N GLY A 217 -36.33 13.41 -7.57
CA GLY A 217 -35.24 12.77 -6.84
C GLY A 217 -34.67 11.58 -7.62
N VAL A 218 -33.33 11.44 -7.62
CA VAL A 218 -32.60 10.45 -8.44
C VAL A 218 -33.11 9.02 -8.22
N SER A 219 -33.27 8.60 -6.97
CA SER A 219 -33.70 7.23 -6.66
C SER A 219 -35.12 6.94 -7.17
N ARG A 220 -36.04 7.89 -7.03
CA ARG A 220 -37.42 7.73 -7.50
C ARG A 220 -37.47 7.76 -9.02
N PHE A 221 -36.71 8.66 -9.64
CA PHE A 221 -36.60 8.73 -11.10
C PHE A 221 -36.25 7.36 -11.66
N PHE A 222 -35.11 6.76 -11.26
CA PHE A 222 -34.68 5.47 -11.80
C PHE A 222 -35.65 4.34 -11.45
N GLN A 223 -36.10 4.24 -10.20
CA GLN A 223 -37.05 3.17 -9.80
C GLN A 223 -38.40 3.23 -10.52
N SER A 224 -38.83 4.42 -10.97
CA SER A 224 -40.09 4.59 -11.70
C SER A 224 -39.98 4.20 -13.18
N ARG A 225 -38.76 4.11 -13.72
CA ARG A 225 -38.53 3.72 -15.11
C ARG A 225 -38.45 2.19 -15.23
N LYS A 226 -38.79 1.70 -16.42
CA LYS A 226 -38.42 0.34 -16.81
C LYS A 226 -36.89 0.27 -16.92
N GLU A 227 -36.34 -0.93 -17.12
CA GLU A 227 -34.89 -1.14 -17.31
C GLU A 227 -34.31 -0.31 -18.48
N ASN A 228 -35.18 0.21 -19.35
CA ASN A 228 -34.86 1.24 -20.33
C ASN A 228 -35.81 2.45 -20.29
N PHE A 229 -35.31 3.58 -20.79
CA PHE A 229 -36.08 4.80 -21.05
C PHE A 229 -35.44 5.59 -22.19
N THR A 230 -36.16 6.54 -22.77
CA THR A 230 -35.64 7.38 -23.86
C THR A 230 -35.38 8.79 -23.35
N VAL A 231 -34.21 9.34 -23.68
CA VAL A 231 -33.83 10.74 -23.47
C VAL A 231 -33.60 11.37 -24.83
N ARG A 232 -34.64 12.06 -25.32
CA ARG A 232 -34.66 12.63 -26.68
C ARG A 232 -34.42 11.56 -27.75
N GLU A 233 -33.32 11.63 -28.49
CA GLU A 233 -32.90 10.66 -29.50
C GLU A 233 -32.16 9.43 -28.94
N TYR A 234 -31.78 9.45 -27.65
CA TYR A 234 -30.99 8.37 -27.05
C TYR A 234 -31.86 7.36 -26.32
N THR A 235 -31.62 6.08 -26.59
CA THR A 235 -32.15 4.98 -25.78
C THR A 235 -31.20 4.74 -24.61
N SER A 236 -31.75 4.73 -23.40
CA SER A 236 -30.99 4.62 -22.14
C SER A 236 -31.31 3.32 -21.43
N LEU A 237 -30.27 2.61 -20.98
CA LEU A 237 -30.32 1.47 -20.07
C LEU A 237 -29.75 1.92 -18.74
N TRP A 238 -30.30 1.45 -17.61
CA TRP A 238 -29.74 1.84 -16.32
C TRP A 238 -29.63 0.69 -15.34
N THR A 239 -28.69 0.83 -14.40
CA THR A 239 -28.47 -0.13 -13.31
C THR A 239 -28.11 0.59 -12.01
N PRO A 240 -28.60 0.13 -10.85
CA PRO A 240 -28.10 0.62 -9.57
C PRO A 240 -26.68 0.08 -9.31
N LEU A 241 -25.83 0.92 -8.73
CA LEU A 241 -24.48 0.58 -8.27
C LEU A 241 -24.44 0.76 -6.75
N GLU A 242 -24.03 -0.29 -6.03
CA GLU A 242 -23.81 -0.21 -4.59
C GLU A 242 -22.34 0.08 -4.34
N ILE A 243 -22.04 1.32 -3.94
CA ILE A 243 -20.70 1.70 -3.51
C ILE A 243 -20.66 1.55 -1.98
N PRO A 244 -19.69 0.80 -1.42
CA PRO A 244 -19.54 0.65 0.02
C PRO A 244 -19.57 2.00 0.76
N GLY A 245 -20.35 2.08 1.86
CA GLY A 245 -20.42 3.26 2.74
C GLY A 245 -21.11 4.51 2.16
N ARG A 246 -21.72 4.41 0.98
CA ARG A 246 -21.98 5.57 0.11
C ARG A 246 -23.41 5.74 -0.40
N GLY A 247 -24.30 4.85 0.00
CA GLY A 247 -25.65 4.81 -0.56
C GLY A 247 -25.63 4.38 -2.03
N ARG A 248 -26.79 4.46 -2.67
CA ARG A 248 -27.00 3.89 -4.00
C ARG A 248 -26.60 4.87 -5.11
N TRP A 249 -25.71 4.45 -5.99
CA TRP A 249 -25.43 5.15 -7.24
C TRP A 249 -26.28 4.54 -8.36
N PHE A 250 -26.40 5.26 -9.46
CA PHE A 250 -27.13 4.84 -10.64
C PHE A 250 -26.27 5.14 -11.86
N LEU A 251 -26.10 4.13 -12.71
CA LEU A 251 -25.42 4.26 -13.98
C LEU A 251 -26.46 4.19 -15.09
N ALA A 252 -26.45 5.15 -16.00
CA ALA A 252 -27.30 5.17 -17.19
C ALA A 252 -26.40 5.15 -18.44
N PHE A 253 -26.45 4.05 -19.17
CA PHE A 253 -25.82 3.88 -20.47
C PHE A 253 -26.78 4.35 -21.56
N MET A 254 -26.37 5.30 -22.38
CA MET A 254 -27.17 5.89 -23.44
C MET A 254 -26.56 5.59 -24.79
N TYR A 255 -27.40 5.29 -25.78
CA TYR A 255 -26.94 5.08 -27.14
C TYR A 255 -27.91 5.65 -28.19
N ASP A 256 -27.38 6.15 -29.29
CA ASP A 256 -28.17 6.63 -30.43
C ASP A 256 -28.56 5.42 -31.30
N GLU A 257 -29.78 4.92 -31.09
CA GLU A 257 -30.31 3.80 -31.86
C GLU A 257 -30.32 4.08 -33.37
N SER A 258 -30.53 5.34 -33.78
CA SER A 258 -30.53 5.71 -35.19
C SER A 258 -29.14 5.62 -35.80
N ALA A 259 -28.07 5.99 -35.08
CA ALA A 259 -26.69 5.85 -35.55
C ALA A 259 -26.34 4.37 -35.82
N TYR A 260 -26.82 3.46 -34.96
CA TYR A 260 -26.66 2.02 -35.16
C TYR A 260 -27.46 1.48 -36.35
N MET A 261 -28.63 2.05 -36.61
CA MET A 261 -29.49 1.64 -37.72
C MET A 261 -29.05 2.22 -39.08
N HIS A 262 -28.55 3.46 -39.14
CA HIS A 262 -28.09 4.08 -40.39
C HIS A 262 -26.69 3.60 -40.83
N GLY A 263 -25.84 3.18 -39.89
CA GLY A 263 -24.62 2.42 -40.23
C GLY A 263 -24.92 1.09 -40.97
N ALA A 264 -26.17 0.63 -40.94
CA ALA A 264 -26.64 -0.60 -41.59
C ALA A 264 -27.23 -0.37 -43.00
N ASP A 265 -27.27 0.86 -43.51
CA ASP A 265 -27.76 1.16 -44.87
C ASP A 265 -26.80 0.70 -46.00
N GLY A 266 -25.62 0.20 -45.64
CA GLY A 266 -24.84 -0.63 -46.54
C GLY A 266 -25.58 -1.94 -46.82
N HIS A 267 -26.03 -2.13 -48.07
CA HIS A 267 -26.84 -3.25 -48.62
C HIS A 267 -26.58 -4.69 -48.09
N ALA A 268 -25.47 -4.94 -47.39
CA ALA A 268 -25.17 -6.21 -46.73
C ALA A 268 -26.00 -6.48 -45.46
N TRP A 269 -26.41 -5.45 -44.69
CA TRP A 269 -27.04 -5.66 -43.38
C TRP A 269 -28.55 -5.93 -43.44
N GLY A 270 -29.27 -5.40 -44.43
CA GLY A 270 -30.69 -5.74 -44.66
C GLY A 270 -30.92 -7.23 -44.91
N PHE A 271 -29.98 -7.89 -45.61
CA PHE A 271 -30.00 -9.35 -45.81
C PHE A 271 -29.66 -10.13 -44.53
N LEU A 272 -28.84 -9.54 -43.65
CA LEU A 272 -28.46 -10.07 -42.34
C LEU A 272 -29.52 -9.84 -41.26
N MET A 273 -30.47 -8.92 -41.39
CA MET A 273 -31.55 -8.81 -40.39
C MET A 273 -32.72 -9.73 -40.71
N GLU A 274 -33.08 -9.92 -41.99
CA GLU A 274 -34.24 -10.75 -42.37
C GLU A 274 -33.96 -12.27 -42.29
N ARG A 275 -32.70 -12.69 -42.50
CA ARG A 275 -32.25 -14.09 -42.29
C ARG A 275 -31.19 -14.27 -41.22
N GLY A 276 -30.59 -13.18 -40.75
CA GLY A 276 -29.49 -13.26 -39.82
C GLY A 276 -29.84 -12.92 -38.39
N ILE A 277 -31.07 -12.57 -37.98
CA ILE A 277 -31.42 -12.70 -36.54
C ILE A 277 -31.24 -14.16 -36.08
N PRO A 278 -31.70 -15.20 -36.79
CA PRO A 278 -31.38 -16.60 -36.46
C PRO A 278 -29.88 -16.91 -36.54
N ALA A 279 -29.18 -16.38 -37.55
CA ALA A 279 -27.73 -16.60 -37.70
C ALA A 279 -26.91 -15.87 -36.64
N LEU A 280 -27.36 -14.71 -36.19
CA LEU A 280 -26.79 -13.88 -35.13
C LEU A 280 -27.09 -14.50 -33.77
N VAL A 281 -28.28 -15.07 -33.55
CA VAL A 281 -28.57 -15.88 -32.36
C VAL A 281 -27.72 -17.16 -32.33
N LEU A 282 -27.48 -17.80 -33.48
CA LEU A 282 -26.56 -18.95 -33.58
C LEU A 282 -25.09 -18.55 -33.42
N LEU A 283 -24.67 -17.41 -33.97
CA LEU A 283 -23.31 -16.89 -33.83
C LEU A 283 -23.05 -16.34 -32.43
N LEU A 284 -24.02 -15.64 -31.82
CA LEU A 284 -23.97 -15.21 -30.43
C LEU A 284 -24.06 -16.41 -29.50
N GLY A 285 -24.89 -17.40 -29.80
CA GLY A 285 -24.94 -18.66 -29.05
C GLY A 285 -23.64 -19.45 -29.16
N GLY A 286 -23.02 -19.49 -30.34
CA GLY A 286 -21.72 -20.11 -30.58
C GLY A 286 -20.56 -19.34 -29.96
N ALA A 287 -20.56 -18.01 -30.06
CA ALA A 287 -19.60 -17.14 -29.41
C ALA A 287 -19.75 -17.21 -27.89
N MET A 288 -20.97 -17.25 -27.37
CA MET A 288 -21.25 -17.45 -25.96
C MET A 288 -20.87 -18.86 -25.50
N PHE A 289 -21.02 -19.89 -26.33
CA PHE A 289 -20.49 -21.23 -26.04
C PHE A 289 -18.96 -21.25 -25.99
N LEU A 290 -18.27 -20.54 -26.90
CA LEU A 290 -16.81 -20.39 -26.89
C LEU A 290 -16.33 -19.53 -25.71
N VAL A 291 -17.06 -18.47 -25.37
CA VAL A 291 -16.79 -17.62 -24.20
C VAL A 291 -17.06 -18.39 -22.91
N CYS A 292 -18.14 -19.18 -22.82
CA CYS A 292 -18.40 -20.08 -21.69
C CYS A 292 -17.36 -21.20 -21.59
N GLY A 293 -16.87 -21.73 -22.72
CA GLY A 293 -15.77 -22.70 -22.75
C GLY A 293 -14.44 -22.10 -22.30
N ASN A 294 -14.13 -20.87 -22.72
CA ASN A 294 -12.97 -20.12 -22.23
C ASN A 294 -13.13 -19.64 -20.78
N LEU A 295 -14.35 -19.33 -20.33
CA LEU A 295 -14.67 -19.03 -18.94
C LEU A 295 -14.53 -20.28 -18.06
N ALA A 296 -14.88 -21.46 -18.55
CA ALA A 296 -14.56 -22.72 -17.88
C ALA A 296 -13.05 -22.95 -17.78
N GLY A 297 -12.28 -22.55 -18.80
CA GLY A 297 -10.82 -22.48 -18.71
C GLY A 297 -10.32 -21.44 -17.70
N LYS A 298 -10.99 -20.28 -17.59
CA LYS A 298 -10.70 -19.27 -16.57
C LYS A 298 -11.03 -19.72 -15.15
N LEU A 299 -12.07 -20.53 -14.97
CA LEU A 299 -12.37 -21.17 -13.69
C LEU A 299 -11.27 -22.16 -13.29
N ALA A 300 -10.70 -22.91 -14.25
CA ALA A 300 -9.53 -23.75 -13.98
C ALA A 300 -8.28 -22.93 -13.59
N THR A 301 -8.07 -21.75 -14.19
CA THR A 301 -7.00 -20.84 -13.73
C THR A 301 -7.32 -20.18 -12.39
N GLN A 302 -8.60 -20.05 -12.03
CA GLN A 302 -9.00 -19.52 -10.72
C GLN A 302 -8.72 -20.56 -9.62
N ASP A 303 -8.93 -21.84 -9.90
CA ASP A 303 -8.54 -22.93 -8.99
C ASP A 303 -7.01 -22.96 -8.79
N GLU A 304 -6.22 -22.75 -9.85
CA GLU A 304 -4.75 -22.66 -9.77
C GLU A 304 -4.28 -21.44 -8.96
N ILE A 305 -4.91 -20.28 -9.15
CA ILE A 305 -4.65 -19.07 -8.35
C ILE A 305 -5.02 -19.31 -6.88
N GLN A 306 -6.12 -20.02 -6.62
CA GLN A 306 -6.55 -20.31 -5.27
C GLN A 306 -5.60 -21.29 -4.59
N GLU A 307 -5.12 -22.32 -5.30
CA GLU A 307 -4.08 -23.23 -4.79
C GLU A 307 -2.77 -22.48 -4.51
N LEU A 308 -2.35 -21.58 -5.40
CA LEU A 308 -1.17 -20.73 -5.21
C LEU A 308 -1.31 -19.82 -3.98
N ASN A 309 -2.49 -19.22 -3.78
CA ASN A 309 -2.77 -18.40 -2.60
C ASN A 309 -2.74 -19.24 -1.32
N ASP A 310 -3.34 -20.43 -1.32
CA ASP A 310 -3.30 -21.34 -0.17
C ASP A 310 -1.85 -21.75 0.17
N GLN A 311 -1.03 -22.03 -0.85
CA GLN A 311 0.39 -22.32 -0.65
C GLN A 311 1.17 -21.10 -0.12
N LEU A 312 0.84 -19.89 -0.58
CA LEU A 312 1.46 -18.66 -0.11
C LEU A 312 1.09 -18.38 1.35
N GLU A 313 -0.17 -18.52 1.72
CA GLU A 313 -0.65 -18.38 3.11
C GLU A 313 0.04 -19.38 4.04
N GLN A 314 0.22 -20.64 3.59
CA GLN A 314 0.95 -21.64 4.35
C GLN A 314 2.42 -21.24 4.56
N ARG A 315 3.11 -20.77 3.51
CA ARG A 315 4.50 -20.31 3.63
C ARG A 315 4.63 -19.09 4.53
N VAL A 316 3.71 -18.12 4.42
CA VAL A 316 3.70 -16.93 5.28
C VAL A 316 3.47 -17.32 6.74
N THR A 317 2.53 -18.24 7.00
CA THR A 317 2.27 -18.76 8.35
C THR A 317 3.50 -19.47 8.92
N GLN A 318 4.14 -20.34 8.13
CA GLN A 318 5.35 -21.04 8.52
C GLN A 318 6.49 -20.06 8.83
N ARG A 319 6.78 -19.12 7.93
CA ARG A 319 7.83 -18.12 8.13
C ARG A 319 7.55 -17.22 9.33
N THR A 320 6.29 -16.89 9.58
CA THR A 320 5.89 -16.11 10.76
C THR A 320 6.15 -16.89 12.05
N ALA A 321 5.86 -18.19 12.07
CA ALA A 321 6.18 -19.05 13.21
C ALA A 321 7.70 -19.18 13.45
N GLU A 322 8.48 -19.41 12.38
CA GLU A 322 9.96 -19.44 12.44
C GLU A 322 10.55 -18.12 12.98
N LEU A 323 10.03 -16.97 12.52
CA LEU A 323 10.45 -15.66 13.00
C LEU A 323 10.09 -15.43 14.47
N GLN A 324 8.92 -15.89 14.91
CA GLN A 324 8.52 -15.80 16.32
C GLN A 324 9.43 -16.65 17.22
N GLU A 325 9.79 -17.86 16.80
CA GLU A 325 10.72 -18.73 17.53
C GLU A 325 12.14 -18.12 17.58
N SER A 326 12.64 -17.61 16.46
CA SER A 326 13.92 -16.92 16.40
C SER A 326 13.95 -15.69 17.31
N ARG A 327 12.87 -14.89 17.30
CA ARG A 327 12.74 -13.71 18.16
C ARG A 327 12.70 -14.08 19.64
N ALA A 328 12.03 -15.17 20.02
CA ALA A 328 12.03 -15.66 21.40
C ALA A 328 13.44 -16.08 21.85
N THR A 329 14.20 -16.73 20.96
CA THR A 329 15.59 -17.12 21.22
C THR A 329 16.50 -15.90 21.41
N LEU A 330 16.35 -14.87 20.56
CA LEU A 330 17.09 -13.61 20.71
C LEU A 330 16.77 -12.89 22.03
N TRP A 331 15.51 -12.89 22.46
CA TRP A 331 15.13 -12.36 23.76
C TRP A 331 15.82 -13.08 24.92
N GLN A 332 15.87 -14.41 24.87
CA GLN A 332 16.54 -15.21 25.90
C GLN A 332 18.05 -14.93 25.94
N LEU A 333 18.70 -14.80 24.79
CA LEU A 333 20.12 -14.45 24.71
C LEU A 333 20.39 -13.05 25.26
N ASN A 334 19.55 -12.07 24.92
CA ASN A 334 19.70 -10.70 25.39
C ASN A 334 19.53 -10.60 26.92
N ASP A 335 18.57 -11.33 27.49
CA ASP A 335 18.37 -11.40 28.94
C ASP A 335 19.61 -12.00 29.65
N GLN A 336 20.17 -13.08 29.10
CA GLN A 336 21.41 -13.69 29.62
C GLN A 336 22.60 -12.74 29.55
N LEU A 337 22.75 -11.99 28.44
CA LEU A 337 23.81 -10.99 28.28
C LEU A 337 23.65 -9.83 29.28
N SER A 338 22.43 -9.33 29.46
CA SER A 338 22.14 -8.26 30.42
C SER A 338 22.41 -8.66 31.87
N ALA A 339 22.01 -9.88 32.26
CA ALA A 339 22.32 -10.44 33.57
C ALA A 339 23.85 -10.57 33.76
N THR A 340 24.55 -11.11 32.76
CA THR A 340 26.01 -11.25 32.78
C THR A 340 26.72 -9.90 32.91
N ALA A 341 26.28 -8.88 32.18
CA ALA A 341 26.84 -7.53 32.25
C ALA A 341 26.62 -6.90 33.64
N THR A 342 25.49 -7.18 34.27
CA THR A 342 25.18 -6.71 35.63
C THR A 342 26.08 -7.37 36.68
N ASP A 343 26.34 -8.67 36.55
CA ASP A 343 27.26 -9.40 37.43
C ASP A 343 28.69 -8.86 37.31
N ILE A 344 29.16 -8.62 36.08
CA ILE A 344 30.49 -8.04 35.83
C ILE A 344 30.58 -6.64 36.44
N ARG A 345 29.57 -5.78 36.23
CA ARG A 345 29.54 -4.43 36.80
C ARG A 345 29.61 -4.45 38.32
N THR A 346 28.89 -5.38 38.95
CA THR A 346 28.88 -5.56 40.41
C THR A 346 30.25 -5.99 40.92
N LEU A 347 30.91 -6.93 40.25
CA LEU A 347 32.28 -7.36 40.57
C LEU A 347 33.29 -6.20 40.43
N MET A 348 33.21 -5.42 39.34
CA MET A 348 34.08 -4.27 39.14
C MET A 348 33.89 -3.23 40.25
N LYS A 349 32.64 -2.97 40.64
CA LYS A 349 32.32 -2.05 41.74
C LYS A 349 32.92 -2.53 43.07
N ASP A 350 32.80 -3.81 43.40
CA ASP A 350 33.38 -4.39 44.63
C ASP A 350 34.92 -4.26 44.65
N VAL A 351 35.59 -4.46 43.50
CA VAL A 351 37.04 -4.26 43.39
C VAL A 351 37.43 -2.79 43.62
N VAL A 352 36.69 -1.85 43.02
CA VAL A 352 36.97 -0.41 43.14
C VAL A 352 36.71 0.11 44.55
N GLU A 353 35.58 -0.26 45.16
CA GLU A 353 35.17 0.28 46.47
C GLU A 353 35.88 -0.40 47.64
N ASN A 354 36.10 -1.71 47.57
CA ASN A 354 36.59 -2.50 48.71
C ASN A 354 38.04 -3.00 48.54
N GLY A 355 38.68 -2.79 47.38
CA GLY A 355 40.03 -3.28 47.09
C GLY A 355 40.15 -4.81 47.11
N ARG A 356 39.02 -5.53 47.03
CA ARG A 356 38.95 -6.98 47.14
C ARG A 356 39.08 -7.62 45.76
N PHE A 357 40.26 -8.16 45.47
CA PHE A 357 40.51 -8.96 44.26
C PHE A 357 40.03 -10.42 44.38
N THR A 358 39.28 -10.75 45.44
CA THR A 358 38.81 -12.11 45.71
C THR A 358 37.55 -12.48 44.92
N GLY A 359 36.79 -11.50 44.43
CA GLY A 359 35.60 -11.73 43.62
C GLY A 359 35.97 -12.31 42.26
N ARG A 360 35.55 -13.54 41.98
CA ARG A 360 35.77 -14.20 40.68
C ARG A 360 34.48 -14.22 39.89
N PHE A 361 34.54 -13.80 38.62
CA PHE A 361 33.42 -13.98 37.69
C PHE A 361 33.24 -15.47 37.39
N VAL A 362 32.10 -16.02 37.81
CA VAL A 362 31.74 -17.42 37.56
C VAL A 362 30.83 -17.46 36.34
N ASN A 363 31.40 -17.74 35.17
CA ASN A 363 30.61 -18.00 33.98
C ASN A 363 30.02 -19.41 34.05
N ARG A 364 28.72 -19.50 34.39
CA ARG A 364 27.99 -20.78 34.52
C ARG A 364 27.80 -21.50 33.17
N SER A 365 27.96 -20.79 32.06
CA SER A 365 27.82 -21.31 30.70
C SER A 365 29.12 -21.92 30.15
N LEU A 366 30.23 -21.88 30.92
CA LEU A 366 31.45 -22.57 30.52
C LEU A 366 31.22 -24.07 30.54
N LEU A 367 31.41 -24.70 29.38
CA LEU A 367 31.38 -26.16 29.28
C LEU A 367 32.49 -26.76 30.15
N ARG A 368 32.19 -27.88 30.80
CA ARG A 368 33.15 -28.62 31.61
C ARG A 368 34.26 -29.15 30.70
N CYS A 369 35.45 -28.56 30.82
CA CYS A 369 36.56 -28.86 29.91
C CYS A 369 36.88 -30.36 29.84
N TRP A 370 36.75 -31.09 30.96
CA TRP A 370 37.02 -32.53 30.97
C TRP A 370 35.97 -33.36 30.24
N GLU A 371 34.71 -32.90 30.17
CA GLU A 371 33.65 -33.54 29.38
C GLU A 371 33.89 -33.29 27.89
N VAL A 372 34.16 -32.04 27.50
CA VAL A 372 34.36 -31.66 26.09
C VAL A 372 35.65 -32.25 25.49
N LYS A 373 36.74 -32.25 26.25
CA LYS A 373 38.05 -32.76 25.79
C LYS A 373 38.28 -34.23 26.14
N ASN A 374 37.30 -34.88 26.77
CA ASN A 374 37.42 -36.24 27.28
C ASN A 374 38.69 -36.42 28.16
N CYS A 375 39.03 -35.38 28.92
CA CYS A 375 40.25 -35.35 29.72
C CYS A 375 40.07 -36.19 30.98
N ASN A 376 40.99 -37.12 31.23
CA ASN A 376 41.00 -38.04 32.36
C ASN A 376 42.19 -37.81 33.30
N ARG A 377 42.88 -36.67 33.21
CA ARG A 377 44.01 -36.33 34.08
C ARG A 377 43.50 -35.96 35.48
N GLU A 378 43.52 -36.91 36.40
CA GLU A 378 43.07 -36.72 37.78
C GLU A 378 43.86 -35.65 38.56
N THR A 379 45.09 -35.35 38.13
CA THR A 379 45.93 -34.30 38.72
C THR A 379 45.54 -32.90 38.26
N CYS A 380 44.64 -32.75 37.28
CA CYS A 380 44.18 -31.43 36.84
C CYS A 380 43.28 -30.82 37.92
N PRO A 381 43.57 -29.60 38.42
CA PRO A 381 42.75 -28.96 39.46
C PRO A 381 41.36 -28.54 38.99
N ALA A 382 41.07 -28.64 37.69
CA ALA A 382 39.74 -28.48 37.13
C ALA A 382 39.02 -29.83 36.89
N TYR A 383 39.69 -30.98 37.03
CA TYR A 383 39.06 -32.28 36.75
C TYR A 383 37.97 -32.58 37.77
N ARG A 384 36.73 -32.81 37.27
CA ARG A 384 35.53 -33.11 38.06
C ARG A 384 35.19 -32.08 39.16
N ARG A 385 35.65 -30.83 39.02
CA ARG A 385 35.31 -29.75 39.96
C ARG A 385 34.23 -28.84 39.38
N GLU A 386 33.14 -28.65 40.11
CA GLU A 386 32.01 -27.81 39.67
C GLU A 386 32.27 -26.31 39.84
N ASP A 387 33.18 -25.95 40.75
CA ASP A 387 33.54 -24.58 41.12
C ASP A 387 34.72 -24.01 40.31
N ASN A 388 35.42 -24.84 39.54
CA ASN A 388 36.60 -24.45 38.79
C ASN A 388 36.65 -25.10 37.39
N LEU A 389 35.97 -24.48 36.44
CA LEU A 389 35.79 -25.01 35.08
C LEU A 389 36.90 -24.61 34.08
N ARG A 390 37.87 -23.78 34.47
CA ARG A 390 38.97 -23.34 33.59
C ARG A 390 40.09 -24.38 33.53
N CYS A 391 40.46 -24.80 32.32
CA CYS A 391 41.61 -25.68 32.13
C CYS A 391 42.90 -24.96 32.56
N TRP A 392 43.69 -25.61 33.42
CA TRP A 392 45.01 -25.15 33.85
C TRP A 392 45.90 -24.73 32.67
N GLU A 393 45.89 -25.49 31.56
CA GLU A 393 46.83 -25.27 30.44
C GLU A 393 46.60 -23.94 29.69
N ILE A 394 45.44 -23.29 29.87
CA ILE A 394 45.14 -21.98 29.28
C ILE A 394 45.47 -20.83 30.24
N ALA A 395 45.60 -21.12 31.55
CA ALA A 395 45.77 -20.09 32.57
C ALA A 395 47.23 -19.61 32.75
N GLY A 396 48.22 -20.32 32.18
CA GLY A 396 49.65 -20.01 32.36
C GLY A 396 50.19 -20.57 33.66
#